data_AF-A0A1Z5JA18-F1
#
_entry.id   AF-A0A1Z5JA18-F1
#
_cell.length_a   1.000
_cell.length_b   1.000
_cell.length_c   1.000
_cell.angle_alpha   90.00
_cell.angle_beta   90.00
_cell.angle_gamma   90.00
#
_symmetry.space_group_name_H-M   'P 1'
#
loop_
_entity.id
_entity.type
_entity.pdbx_description
1 polymer ?
#
loop_
_entity_poly.entity_id
_entity_poly.type
_entity_poly.pdbx_seq_one_letter_code
_entity_poly.pdbx_strand_id
1 'polypeptide(L)'
;MYRYIVQRSSSQVARQCSHAARSLTSLSTTSQKWSVERSRLHCLNTIKRSLATNDDIRSTLKNDLKRSINSSSSPIQEHERWKSLSVEEQQFFAPDLLDAWIRYHADLSAFYHEDETKNDSKLSEMIDSAHRAHSVLDRLYPQWSPRRFGKTSEEKNDPAAIASANQILALWASTAQAGHRRSSLRKELRGIPQRAQFLWQQLPPSIDSSNALLQTWAYSHEHWRGTRAQSIFDTMTSPNAESYRLMIRAWAFSGERRGAFTATGFLRRMLRLLDEGNRDMEPSIDEYRIVLDSWTRAK
;
A
#
# COMPACT_ATOMS: atom_id res chain seq x y z
N MET A 1 -17.07 -31.83 -3.74
CA MET A 1 -15.88 -32.22 -4.53
C MET A 1 -14.55 -31.86 -3.85
N TYR A 2 -14.37 -30.61 -3.36
CA TYR A 2 -13.17 -30.18 -2.62
C TYR A 2 -12.88 -30.97 -1.33
N ARG A 3 -13.91 -31.21 -0.49
CA ARG A 3 -13.77 -32.11 0.68
C ARG A 3 -13.38 -33.53 0.28
N TYR A 4 -13.77 -34.01 -0.90
CA TYR A 4 -13.46 -35.37 -1.36
C TYR A 4 -12.02 -35.53 -1.85
N ILE A 5 -11.47 -34.51 -2.51
CA ILE A 5 -10.10 -34.53 -3.05
C ILE A 5 -9.08 -34.28 -1.94
N VAL A 6 -9.34 -33.31 -1.04
CA VAL A 6 -8.49 -33.06 0.15
C VAL A 6 -8.53 -34.25 1.09
N GLN A 7 -9.68 -34.90 1.29
CA GLN A 7 -9.78 -36.09 2.13
C GLN A 7 -9.13 -37.32 1.50
N ARG A 8 -9.04 -37.44 0.15
CA ARG A 8 -8.31 -38.54 -0.51
C ARG A 8 -6.80 -38.35 -0.50
N SER A 9 -6.30 -37.16 -0.86
CA SER A 9 -4.87 -36.87 -0.85
C SER A 9 -4.31 -36.79 0.59
N SER A 10 -5.06 -36.20 1.54
CA SER A 10 -4.69 -36.27 2.95
C SER A 10 -4.88 -37.68 3.52
N SER A 11 -5.82 -38.52 3.05
CA SER A 11 -5.90 -39.91 3.54
C SER A 11 -4.76 -40.79 3.06
N GLN A 12 -4.23 -40.59 1.85
CA GLN A 12 -3.14 -41.43 1.33
C GLN A 12 -1.80 -41.02 1.97
N VAL A 13 -1.57 -39.72 2.12
CA VAL A 13 -0.42 -39.19 2.85
C VAL A 13 -0.55 -39.47 4.35
N ALA A 14 -1.73 -39.31 4.97
CA ALA A 14 -1.95 -39.68 6.36
C ALA A 14 -1.88 -41.19 6.60
N ARG A 15 -2.25 -42.04 5.62
CA ARG A 15 -2.01 -43.49 5.71
C ARG A 15 -0.52 -43.81 5.61
N GLN A 16 0.23 -43.17 4.72
CA GLN A 16 1.68 -43.35 4.63
C GLN A 16 2.39 -42.84 5.90
N CYS A 17 1.99 -41.68 6.43
CA CYS A 17 2.51 -41.14 7.69
C CYS A 17 2.05 -41.94 8.91
N SER A 18 0.83 -42.48 8.94
CA SER A 18 0.32 -43.32 10.03
C SER A 18 0.95 -44.72 10.00
N HIS A 19 1.24 -45.28 8.82
CA HIS A 19 1.98 -46.52 8.69
C HIS A 19 3.44 -46.35 9.13
N ALA A 20 4.08 -45.23 8.74
CA ALA A 20 5.40 -44.86 9.24
C ALA A 20 5.39 -44.60 10.76
N ALA A 21 4.39 -43.91 11.30
CA ALA A 21 4.26 -43.64 12.74
C ALA A 21 4.01 -44.90 13.58
N ARG A 22 3.22 -45.86 13.07
CA ARG A 22 3.00 -47.15 13.73
C ARG A 22 4.25 -48.01 13.78
N SER A 23 5.07 -48.00 12.72
CA SER A 23 6.39 -48.65 12.73
C SER A 23 7.40 -48.03 13.71
N LEU A 24 7.11 -46.84 14.27
CA LEU A 24 8.03 -46.11 15.16
C LEU A 24 7.71 -46.25 16.65
N THR A 25 6.54 -46.78 17.01
CA THR A 25 6.13 -46.98 18.41
C THR A 25 6.89 -48.11 19.14
N SER A 26 7.79 -48.82 18.45
CA SER A 26 8.58 -49.92 19.02
C SER A 26 10.07 -49.59 19.26
N LEU A 27 10.49 -48.33 19.12
CA LEU A 27 11.92 -47.96 19.17
C LEU A 27 12.30 -47.29 20.51
N SER A 28 13.21 -47.92 21.27
CA SER A 28 13.51 -47.56 22.67
C SER A 28 14.74 -46.65 22.89
N THR A 29 15.48 -46.27 21.84
CA THR A 29 16.77 -45.55 22.00
C THR A 29 16.76 -44.11 21.47
N THR A 30 17.49 -43.24 22.16
CA THR A 30 17.59 -41.79 21.87
C THR A 30 18.19 -41.49 20.50
N SER A 31 19.06 -42.36 19.98
CA SER A 31 19.65 -42.24 18.62
C SER A 31 18.60 -42.44 17.51
N GLN A 32 17.61 -43.31 17.73
CA GLN A 32 16.52 -43.55 16.77
C GLN A 32 15.55 -42.37 16.71
N LYS A 33 15.36 -41.62 17.81
CA LYS A 33 14.54 -40.40 17.81
C LYS A 33 15.12 -39.30 16.92
N TRP A 34 16.43 -39.10 16.91
CA TRP A 34 17.10 -38.11 16.04
C TRP A 34 17.04 -38.46 14.54
N SER A 35 17.11 -39.76 14.23
CA SER A 35 16.91 -40.26 12.86
C SER A 35 15.49 -39.99 12.36
N VAL A 36 14.49 -40.17 13.24
CA VAL A 36 13.07 -39.90 12.95
C VAL A 36 12.80 -38.42 12.74
N GLU A 37 13.41 -37.53 13.54
CA GLU A 37 13.29 -36.08 13.37
C GLU A 37 13.84 -35.65 12.00
N ARG A 38 15.00 -36.19 11.59
CA ARG A 38 15.58 -35.95 10.25
C ARG A 38 14.71 -36.50 9.12
N SER A 39 14.14 -37.69 9.28
CA SER A 39 13.23 -38.27 8.28
C SER A 39 11.90 -37.51 8.17
N ARG A 40 11.38 -36.96 9.27
CA ARG A 40 10.23 -36.04 9.26
C ARG A 40 10.57 -34.73 8.55
N LEU A 41 11.73 -34.14 8.84
CA LEU A 41 12.21 -32.93 8.17
C LEU A 41 12.41 -33.19 6.67
N HIS A 42 12.95 -34.36 6.30
CA HIS A 42 13.13 -34.77 4.91
C HIS A 42 11.80 -34.99 4.21
N CYS A 43 10.83 -35.67 4.85
CA CYS A 43 9.49 -35.87 4.29
C CYS A 43 8.73 -34.54 4.11
N LEU A 44 8.81 -33.63 5.08
CA LEU A 44 8.28 -32.26 4.96
C LEU A 44 8.96 -31.49 3.82
N ASN A 45 10.27 -31.60 3.66
CA ASN A 45 11.00 -30.96 2.57
C ASN A 45 10.67 -31.59 1.20
N THR A 46 10.42 -32.89 1.14
CA THR A 46 10.00 -33.60 -0.08
C THR A 46 8.57 -33.24 -0.45
N ILE A 47 7.66 -33.11 0.52
CA ILE A 47 6.30 -32.60 0.30
C ILE A 47 6.33 -31.13 -0.13
N LYS A 48 7.16 -30.29 0.49
CA LYS A 48 7.37 -28.90 0.06
C LYS A 48 7.94 -28.83 -1.36
N ARG A 49 8.89 -29.70 -1.72
CA ARG A 49 9.44 -29.80 -3.09
C ARG A 49 8.40 -30.30 -4.08
N SER A 50 7.59 -31.30 -3.74
CA SER A 50 6.53 -31.81 -4.62
C SER A 50 5.40 -30.79 -4.80
N LEU A 51 5.07 -30.01 -3.76
CA LEU A 51 4.13 -28.88 -3.84
C LEU A 51 4.72 -27.71 -4.64
N ALA A 52 6.05 -27.55 -4.63
CA ALA A 52 6.74 -26.54 -5.43
C ALA A 52 6.80 -26.90 -6.93
N THR A 53 6.73 -28.18 -7.29
CA THR A 53 6.78 -28.66 -8.68
C THR A 53 5.41 -29.04 -9.26
N ASN A 54 4.35 -29.08 -8.44
CA ASN A 54 3.03 -29.51 -8.89
C ASN A 54 2.18 -28.30 -9.27
N ASP A 55 2.29 -27.91 -10.54
CA ASP A 55 1.58 -26.77 -11.13
C ASP A 55 0.05 -26.89 -10.97
N ASP A 56 -0.50 -28.10 -10.91
CA ASP A 56 -1.93 -28.34 -10.70
C ASP A 56 -2.40 -27.96 -9.29
N ILE A 57 -1.57 -28.20 -8.27
CA ILE A 57 -1.91 -27.82 -6.88
C ILE A 57 -1.81 -26.30 -6.73
N ARG A 58 -0.77 -25.68 -7.31
CA ARG A 58 -0.61 -24.22 -7.31
C ARG A 58 -1.74 -23.53 -8.07
N SER A 59 -2.14 -24.05 -9.23
CA SER A 59 -3.26 -23.50 -10.00
C SER A 59 -4.59 -23.64 -9.26
N THR A 60 -4.82 -24.78 -8.59
CA THR A 60 -6.02 -25.00 -7.77
C THR A 60 -6.07 -24.04 -6.57
N LEU A 61 -4.98 -23.92 -5.80
CA LEU A 61 -4.89 -22.97 -4.68
C LEU A 61 -5.06 -21.52 -5.15
N LYS A 62 -4.45 -21.15 -6.29
CA LYS A 62 -4.63 -19.85 -6.91
C LYS A 62 -6.08 -19.60 -7.30
N ASN A 63 -6.75 -20.58 -7.89
CA ASN A 63 -8.15 -20.48 -8.26
C ASN A 63 -9.07 -20.40 -7.04
N ASP A 64 -8.78 -21.14 -5.97
CA ASP A 64 -9.55 -21.09 -4.73
C ASP A 64 -9.36 -19.76 -3.98
N LEU A 65 -8.13 -19.24 -3.93
CA LEU A 65 -7.87 -17.94 -3.33
C LEU A 65 -8.49 -16.83 -4.18
N LYS A 66 -8.37 -16.87 -5.51
CA LYS A 66 -9.07 -15.93 -6.40
C LYS A 66 -10.57 -16.00 -6.22
N ARG A 67 -11.14 -17.21 -6.09
CA ARG A 67 -12.56 -17.38 -5.77
C ARG A 67 -12.88 -16.79 -4.40
N SER A 68 -12.06 -17.02 -3.38
CA SER A 68 -12.19 -16.42 -2.04
C SER A 68 -12.23 -14.91 -2.13
N ILE A 69 -11.19 -14.30 -2.74
CA ILE A 69 -11.01 -12.86 -2.92
C ILE A 69 -12.22 -12.27 -3.65
N ASN A 70 -12.70 -12.95 -4.69
CA ASN A 70 -13.87 -12.53 -5.44
C ASN A 70 -15.21 -12.84 -4.74
N SER A 71 -15.23 -13.77 -3.79
CA SER A 71 -16.44 -14.23 -3.09
C SER A 71 -16.70 -13.43 -1.82
N SER A 72 -16.80 -12.10 -1.91
CA SER A 72 -17.29 -11.21 -0.83
C SER A 72 -16.63 -11.36 0.56
N SER A 73 -15.56 -12.14 0.71
CA SER A 73 -14.84 -12.21 1.98
C SER A 73 -14.11 -10.88 2.18
N SER A 74 -14.27 -10.29 3.36
CA SER A 74 -13.60 -9.02 3.68
C SER A 74 -12.09 -9.18 3.47
N PRO A 75 -11.42 -8.27 2.73
CA PRO A 75 -9.96 -8.29 2.52
C PRO A 75 -9.15 -8.40 3.82
N ILE A 76 -9.74 -7.97 4.94
CA ILE A 76 -9.20 -8.12 6.29
C ILE A 76 -8.97 -9.61 6.63
N GLN A 77 -9.97 -10.46 6.40
CA GLN A 77 -9.88 -11.91 6.70
C GLN A 77 -8.81 -12.57 5.83
N GLU A 78 -8.73 -12.16 4.56
CA GLU A 78 -7.76 -12.69 3.61
C GLU A 78 -6.33 -12.28 3.96
N HIS A 79 -6.14 -11.07 4.45
CA HIS A 79 -4.84 -10.62 4.92
C HIS A 79 -4.36 -11.37 6.16
N GLU A 80 -5.23 -11.67 7.12
CA GLU A 80 -4.86 -12.51 8.28
C GLU A 80 -4.55 -13.95 7.86
N ARG A 81 -5.31 -14.51 6.92
CA ARG A 81 -4.99 -15.80 6.31
C ARG A 81 -3.63 -15.75 5.62
N TRP A 82 -3.35 -14.72 4.85
CA TRP A 82 -2.07 -14.54 4.16
C TRP A 82 -0.89 -14.44 5.13
N LYS A 83 -1.02 -13.75 6.27
CA LYS A 83 0.02 -13.71 7.31
C LYS A 83 0.38 -15.10 7.87
N SER A 84 -0.57 -16.04 7.86
CA SER A 84 -0.35 -17.40 8.36
C SER A 84 0.39 -18.31 7.37
N LEU A 85 0.52 -17.90 6.10
CA LEU A 85 1.22 -18.65 5.06
C LEU A 85 2.74 -18.58 5.23
N SER A 86 3.46 -19.50 4.58
CA SER A 86 4.93 -19.44 4.51
C SER A 86 5.41 -18.21 3.75
N VAL A 87 6.69 -17.83 3.88
CA VAL A 87 7.24 -16.66 3.17
C VAL A 87 7.12 -16.83 1.65
N GLU A 88 7.36 -18.04 1.14
CA GLU A 88 7.28 -18.35 -0.29
C GLU A 88 5.84 -18.27 -0.81
N GLU A 89 4.88 -18.78 -0.03
CA GLU A 89 3.46 -18.67 -0.34
C GLU A 89 2.99 -17.21 -0.29
N GLN A 90 3.45 -16.44 0.71
CA GLN A 90 3.15 -15.03 0.81
C GLN A 90 3.62 -14.27 -0.43
N GLN A 91 4.86 -14.50 -0.86
CA GLN A 91 5.42 -13.89 -2.07
C GLN A 91 4.63 -14.27 -3.33
N PHE A 92 4.19 -15.54 -3.42
CA PHE A 92 3.41 -16.01 -4.55
C PHE A 92 2.03 -15.34 -4.66
N PHE A 93 1.33 -15.16 -3.53
CA PHE A 93 -0.03 -14.59 -3.52
C PHE A 93 -0.09 -13.08 -3.38
N ALA A 94 1.02 -12.45 -2.98
CA ALA A 94 0.98 -11.04 -2.63
C ALA A 94 0.60 -10.09 -3.78
N PRO A 95 0.87 -10.33 -5.09
CA PRO A 95 0.40 -9.43 -6.14
C PRO A 95 -1.14 -9.42 -6.24
N ASP A 96 -1.76 -10.61 -6.22
CA ASP A 96 -3.22 -10.78 -6.24
C ASP A 96 -3.85 -10.13 -4.97
N LEU A 97 -3.21 -10.28 -3.82
CA LEU A 97 -3.66 -9.67 -2.57
C LEU A 97 -3.51 -8.14 -2.57
N LEU A 98 -2.42 -7.61 -3.13
CA LEU A 98 -2.20 -6.17 -3.24
C LEU A 98 -3.27 -5.52 -4.11
N ASP A 99 -3.55 -6.12 -5.27
CA ASP A 99 -4.62 -5.68 -6.17
C ASP A 99 -6.00 -5.71 -5.50
N ALA A 100 -6.29 -6.73 -4.69
CA ALA A 100 -7.51 -6.80 -3.89
C ALA A 100 -7.62 -5.64 -2.89
N TRP A 101 -6.53 -5.28 -2.19
CA TRP A 101 -6.51 -4.14 -1.28
C TRP A 101 -6.68 -2.80 -1.98
N ILE A 102 -6.09 -2.63 -3.17
CA ILE A 102 -6.23 -1.42 -3.97
C ILE A 102 -7.68 -1.23 -4.41
N ARG A 103 -8.33 -2.29 -4.92
CA ARG A 103 -9.75 -2.26 -5.29
C ARG A 103 -10.65 -1.96 -4.09
N TYR A 104 -10.42 -2.64 -2.97
CA TYR A 104 -11.17 -2.40 -1.74
C TYR A 104 -11.04 -0.96 -1.23
N HIS A 105 -9.84 -0.36 -1.30
CA HIS A 105 -9.64 1.03 -0.94
C HIS A 105 -10.40 1.96 -1.89
N ALA A 106 -10.34 1.72 -3.20
CA ALA A 106 -11.08 2.50 -4.18
C ALA A 106 -12.60 2.48 -3.92
N ASP A 107 -13.15 1.31 -3.59
CA ASP A 107 -14.58 1.16 -3.23
C ASP A 107 -14.91 1.94 -1.95
N LEU A 108 -14.06 1.86 -0.92
CA LEU A 108 -14.22 2.65 0.31
C LEU A 108 -14.14 4.15 0.05
N SER A 109 -13.23 4.58 -0.82
CA SER A 109 -13.06 5.98 -1.19
C SER A 109 -14.28 6.51 -1.93
N ALA A 110 -14.84 5.73 -2.87
CA ALA A 110 -16.07 6.08 -3.58
C ALA A 110 -17.23 6.24 -2.60
N PHE A 111 -17.42 5.28 -1.70
CA PHE A 111 -18.46 5.32 -0.68
C PHE A 111 -18.30 6.50 0.30
N TYR A 112 -17.05 6.84 0.66
CA TYR A 112 -16.76 7.97 1.54
C TYR A 112 -17.19 9.32 0.91
N HIS A 113 -17.01 9.48 -0.40
CA HIS A 113 -17.39 10.71 -1.09
C HIS A 113 -18.91 10.87 -1.31
N GLU A 114 -19.68 9.79 -1.25
CA GLU A 114 -21.14 9.84 -1.35
C GLU A 114 -21.82 10.36 -0.07
N ASP A 115 -21.32 10.00 1.12
CA ASP A 115 -21.80 10.52 2.41
C ASP A 115 -20.64 10.93 3.31
N GLU A 116 -20.11 12.12 3.03
CA GLU A 116 -18.98 12.67 3.79
C GLU A 116 -19.31 12.87 5.27
N THR A 117 -20.58 13.00 5.68
CA THR A 117 -20.94 13.54 7.00
C THR A 117 -20.98 12.49 8.12
N LYS A 118 -21.15 11.21 7.80
CA LYS A 118 -21.44 10.16 8.80
C LYS A 118 -20.43 9.02 8.88
N ASN A 119 -19.30 9.12 8.18
CA ASN A 119 -18.51 7.94 7.84
C ASN A 119 -17.11 7.83 8.47
N ASP A 120 -16.96 8.23 9.75
CA ASP A 120 -15.69 8.07 10.48
C ASP A 120 -15.22 6.60 10.50
N SER A 121 -16.14 5.64 10.58
CA SER A 121 -15.82 4.20 10.48
C SER A 121 -15.20 3.84 9.13
N LYS A 122 -15.73 4.38 8.02
CA LYS A 122 -15.22 4.08 6.67
C LYS A 122 -13.88 4.73 6.42
N LEU A 123 -13.66 5.93 6.95
CA LEU A 123 -12.34 6.56 6.89
C LEU A 123 -11.31 5.76 7.69
N SER A 124 -11.67 5.23 8.86
CA SER A 124 -10.79 4.33 9.61
C SER A 124 -10.47 3.05 8.80
N GLU A 125 -11.47 2.47 8.12
CA GLU A 125 -11.26 1.35 7.18
C GLU A 125 -10.36 1.71 5.98
N MET A 126 -10.45 2.94 5.46
CA MET A 126 -9.57 3.45 4.40
C MET A 126 -8.12 3.56 4.88
N ILE A 127 -7.92 4.08 6.09
CA ILE A 127 -6.59 4.17 6.72
C ILE A 127 -6.01 2.75 6.86
N ASP A 128 -6.75 1.84 7.45
CA ASP A 128 -6.35 0.45 7.62
C ASP A 128 -6.03 -0.27 6.30
N SER A 129 -6.84 -0.04 5.26
CA SER A 129 -6.61 -0.65 3.94
C SER A 129 -5.33 -0.11 3.28
N ALA A 130 -5.06 1.19 3.34
CA ALA A 130 -3.82 1.78 2.83
C ALA A 130 -2.58 1.24 3.58
N HIS A 131 -2.68 1.10 4.90
CA HIS A 131 -1.63 0.49 5.73
C HIS A 131 -1.34 -0.96 5.35
N ARG A 132 -2.38 -1.77 5.14
CA ARG A 132 -2.24 -3.17 4.76
C ARG A 132 -1.70 -3.32 3.34
N ALA A 133 -2.15 -2.51 2.39
CA ALA A 133 -1.59 -2.47 1.03
C ALA A 133 -0.09 -2.18 1.04
N HIS A 134 0.36 -1.16 1.78
CA HIS A 134 1.79 -0.87 1.97
C HIS A 134 2.52 -2.07 2.58
N SER A 135 1.98 -2.69 3.64
CA SER A 135 2.62 -3.85 4.26
C SER A 135 2.75 -5.05 3.30
N VAL A 136 1.85 -5.22 2.34
CA VAL A 136 1.95 -6.26 1.30
C VAL A 136 3.06 -5.90 0.31
N LEU A 137 3.12 -4.63 -0.12
CA LEU A 137 4.18 -4.13 -1.00
C LEU A 137 5.57 -4.31 -0.38
N ASP A 138 5.75 -3.98 0.89
CA ASP A 138 7.01 -4.15 1.63
C ASP A 138 7.53 -5.59 1.59
N ARG A 139 6.62 -6.58 1.54
CA ARG A 139 6.99 -8.00 1.44
C ARG A 139 7.24 -8.45 0.00
N LEU A 140 6.48 -7.92 -0.95
CA LEU A 140 6.66 -8.18 -2.39
C LEU A 140 7.97 -7.64 -2.91
N TYR A 141 8.29 -6.40 -2.52
CA TYR A 141 9.42 -5.65 -3.00
C TYR A 141 10.27 -5.22 -1.81
N PRO A 142 11.00 -6.14 -1.17
CA PRO A 142 11.83 -5.81 -0.01
C PRO A 142 12.87 -4.72 -0.31
N GLN A 143 13.24 -4.52 -1.58
CA GLN A 143 14.12 -3.43 -2.03
C GLN A 143 13.54 -2.03 -1.77
N TRP A 144 12.22 -1.94 -1.61
CA TRP A 144 11.51 -0.71 -1.29
C TRP A 144 11.14 -0.62 0.18
N SER A 145 11.58 -1.59 0.98
CA SER A 145 11.50 -1.50 2.43
C SER A 145 12.69 -0.70 2.97
N PRO A 146 12.48 0.21 3.94
CA PRO A 146 13.58 0.90 4.63
C PRO A 146 14.61 -0.02 5.28
N ARG A 147 14.26 -1.30 5.48
CA ARG A 147 15.02 -2.26 6.28
C ARG A 147 16.04 -3.07 5.49
N ARG A 148 16.08 -3.00 4.15
CA ARG A 148 17.02 -3.80 3.35
C ARG A 148 17.83 -2.92 2.40
N PHE A 149 19.05 -2.61 2.80
CA PHE A 149 20.06 -1.97 1.96
C PHE A 149 20.78 -3.02 1.09
N GLY A 150 21.10 -2.69 -0.17
CA GLY A 150 22.12 -3.41 -0.94
C GLY A 150 21.68 -4.14 -2.23
N LYS A 151 20.55 -3.79 -2.87
CA LYS A 151 20.17 -4.39 -4.17
C LYS A 151 20.63 -3.55 -5.38
N THR A 152 20.87 -4.24 -6.50
CA THR A 152 21.34 -3.70 -7.79
C THR A 152 20.31 -2.75 -8.44
N SER A 153 20.78 -1.81 -9.27
CA SER A 153 19.93 -0.78 -9.91
C SER A 153 18.88 -1.36 -10.87
N GLU A 154 19.11 -2.55 -11.44
CA GLU A 154 18.21 -3.19 -12.40
C GLU A 154 16.87 -3.61 -11.77
N GLU A 155 16.87 -4.12 -10.54
CA GLU A 155 15.63 -4.51 -9.85
C GLU A 155 14.75 -3.30 -9.45
N LYS A 156 15.30 -2.09 -9.45
CA LYS A 156 14.54 -0.86 -9.13
C LYS A 156 13.64 -0.41 -10.28
N ASN A 157 13.88 -0.92 -11.48
CA ASN A 157 13.21 -0.48 -12.71
C ASN A 157 12.12 -1.44 -13.18
N ASP A 158 11.68 -2.40 -12.35
CA ASP A 158 10.54 -3.27 -12.69
C ASP A 158 9.25 -2.43 -12.88
N PRO A 159 8.67 -2.37 -14.09
CA PRO A 159 7.48 -1.57 -14.36
C PRO A 159 6.26 -1.98 -13.54
N ALA A 160 6.12 -3.27 -13.24
CA ALA A 160 4.99 -3.78 -12.47
C ALA A 160 5.08 -3.35 -11.00
N ALA A 161 6.30 -3.38 -10.44
CA ALA A 161 6.56 -2.82 -9.13
C ALA A 161 6.22 -1.31 -9.13
N ILE A 162 6.77 -0.55 -10.07
CA ILE A 162 6.59 0.92 -10.16
C ILE A 162 5.10 1.29 -10.22
N ALA A 163 4.32 0.59 -11.04
CA ALA A 163 2.87 0.76 -11.12
C ALA A 163 2.19 0.52 -9.77
N SER A 164 2.54 -0.57 -9.08
CA SER A 164 2.00 -0.93 -7.77
C SER A 164 2.32 0.12 -6.69
N ALA A 165 3.54 0.66 -6.68
CA ALA A 165 3.89 1.74 -5.75
C ALA A 165 3.16 3.04 -6.04
N ASN A 166 3.01 3.42 -7.32
CA ASN A 166 2.23 4.61 -7.69
C ASN A 166 0.77 4.48 -7.25
N GLN A 167 0.18 3.29 -7.39
CA GLN A 167 -1.18 3.02 -6.88
C GLN A 167 -1.24 3.21 -5.36
N ILE A 168 -0.27 2.70 -4.60
CA ILE A 168 -0.22 2.88 -3.14
C ILE A 168 -0.02 4.35 -2.76
N LEU A 169 0.81 5.12 -3.48
CA LEU A 169 0.92 6.56 -3.27
C LEU A 169 -0.42 7.25 -3.49
N ALA A 170 -1.17 6.87 -4.52
CA ALA A 170 -2.52 7.39 -4.76
C ALA A 170 -3.49 7.01 -3.62
N LEU A 171 -3.41 5.80 -3.06
CA LEU A 171 -4.20 5.40 -1.88
C LEU A 171 -3.86 6.26 -0.65
N TRP A 172 -2.58 6.55 -0.42
CA TRP A 172 -2.17 7.44 0.68
C TRP A 172 -2.67 8.87 0.47
N ALA A 173 -2.63 9.35 -0.77
CA ALA A 173 -3.10 10.67 -1.15
C ALA A 173 -4.62 10.82 -0.91
N SER A 174 -5.42 9.85 -1.35
CA SER A 174 -6.87 9.85 -1.13
C SER A 174 -7.23 9.71 0.35
N THR A 175 -6.52 8.86 1.09
CA THR A 175 -6.68 8.70 2.55
C THR A 175 -6.39 10.01 3.28
N ALA A 176 -5.29 10.69 2.94
CA ALA A 176 -4.93 11.97 3.55
C ALA A 176 -5.99 13.04 3.24
N GLN A 177 -6.47 13.11 2.00
CA GLN A 177 -7.52 14.05 1.59
C GLN A 177 -8.83 13.81 2.33
N ALA A 178 -9.31 12.56 2.38
CA ALA A 178 -10.51 12.19 3.12
C ALA A 178 -10.38 12.54 4.61
N GLY A 179 -9.20 12.26 5.18
CA GLY A 179 -8.86 12.51 6.56
C GLY A 179 -8.73 13.98 6.97
N HIS A 180 -8.36 14.87 6.04
CA HIS A 180 -8.10 16.28 6.33
C HIS A 180 -9.28 17.02 6.98
N ARG A 181 -10.50 16.68 6.59
CA ARG A 181 -11.73 17.30 7.12
C ARG A 181 -12.10 16.78 8.51
N ARG A 182 -11.46 15.71 8.99
CA ARG A 182 -11.80 14.99 10.22
C ARG A 182 -10.72 15.16 11.29
N SER A 183 -10.93 16.12 12.19
CA SER A 183 -9.99 16.40 13.28
C SER A 183 -9.83 15.24 14.27
N SER A 184 -10.83 14.37 14.40
CA SER A 184 -10.85 13.19 15.29
C SER A 184 -9.76 12.17 14.94
N LEU A 185 -9.52 11.94 13.64
CA LEU A 185 -8.60 10.90 13.14
C LEU A 185 -7.18 11.42 12.87
N ARG A 186 -6.86 12.64 13.31
CA ARG A 186 -5.53 13.24 13.15
C ARG A 186 -4.38 12.37 13.65
N LYS A 187 -4.61 11.57 14.70
CA LYS A 187 -3.57 10.69 15.27
C LYS A 187 -3.30 9.48 14.35
N GLU A 188 -4.34 8.93 13.73
CA GLU A 188 -4.25 7.76 12.85
C GLU A 188 -3.58 8.12 11.52
N LEU A 189 -3.79 9.34 11.03
CA LEU A 189 -3.15 9.84 9.81
C LEU A 189 -1.66 10.19 9.99
N ARG A 190 -1.12 10.15 11.22
CA ARG A 190 0.30 10.45 11.47
C ARG A 190 1.19 9.40 10.81
N GLY A 191 2.31 9.86 10.25
CA GLY A 191 3.27 8.98 9.59
C GLY A 191 2.92 8.65 8.14
N ILE A 192 1.69 8.91 7.67
CA ILE A 192 1.29 8.64 6.28
C ILE A 192 2.20 9.41 5.29
N PRO A 193 2.38 10.74 5.42
CA PRO A 193 3.24 11.48 4.49
C PRO A 193 4.68 11.02 4.51
N GLN A 194 5.20 10.64 5.67
CA GLN A 194 6.58 10.17 5.83
C GLN A 194 6.79 8.80 5.17
N ARG A 195 5.81 7.89 5.28
CA ARG A 195 5.82 6.60 4.58
C ARG A 195 5.70 6.78 3.07
N ALA A 196 4.80 7.64 2.61
CA ALA A 196 4.66 7.98 1.20
C ALA A 196 5.96 8.60 0.65
N GLN A 197 6.59 9.51 1.40
CA GLN A 197 7.87 10.12 1.05
C GLN A 197 8.97 9.07 0.87
N PHE A 198 9.05 8.12 1.81
CA PHE A 198 10.04 7.05 1.74
C PHE A 198 9.83 6.20 0.48
N LEU A 199 8.59 5.80 0.20
CA LEU A 199 8.26 5.02 -0.99
C LEU A 199 8.60 5.79 -2.27
N TRP A 200 8.23 7.06 -2.36
CA TRP A 200 8.53 7.92 -3.51
C TRP A 200 10.03 8.07 -3.79
N GLN A 201 10.87 8.15 -2.75
CA GLN A 201 12.34 8.19 -2.93
C GLN A 201 12.93 6.93 -3.58
N GLN A 202 12.19 5.82 -3.60
CA GLN A 202 12.60 4.59 -4.28
C GLN A 202 12.14 4.51 -5.73
N LEU A 203 11.27 5.43 -6.17
CA LEU A 203 10.69 5.42 -7.51
C LEU A 203 11.48 6.30 -8.48
N PRO A 204 11.47 5.97 -9.77
CA PRO A 204 11.90 6.91 -10.78
C PRO A 204 11.04 8.19 -10.70
N PRO A 205 11.63 9.38 -10.93
CA PRO A 205 10.90 10.63 -10.86
C PRO A 205 9.79 10.64 -11.92
N SER A 206 8.56 10.82 -11.46
CA SER A 206 7.37 11.00 -12.30
C SER A 206 6.53 12.14 -11.76
N ILE A 207 5.82 12.84 -12.63
CA ILE A 207 4.87 13.89 -12.25
C ILE A 207 3.75 13.29 -11.41
N ASP A 208 3.23 12.11 -11.78
CA ASP A 208 2.12 11.45 -11.08
C ASP A 208 2.51 11.03 -9.66
N SER A 209 3.69 10.40 -9.51
CA SER A 209 4.20 9.97 -8.20
C SER A 209 4.49 11.18 -7.29
N SER A 210 5.01 12.26 -7.88
CA SER A 210 5.27 13.52 -7.17
C SER A 210 3.97 14.22 -6.76
N ASN A 211 2.98 14.29 -7.64
CA ASN A 211 1.66 14.87 -7.33
C ASN A 211 0.93 14.06 -6.24
N ALA A 212 0.96 12.73 -6.29
CA ALA A 212 0.37 11.89 -5.24
C ALA A 212 1.04 12.17 -3.87
N LEU A 213 2.37 12.31 -3.84
CA LEU A 213 3.09 12.66 -2.63
C LEU A 213 2.80 14.10 -2.16
N LEU A 214 2.76 15.08 -3.08
CA LEU A 214 2.37 16.46 -2.79
C LEU A 214 0.96 16.52 -2.18
N GLN A 215 0.01 15.77 -2.73
CA GLN A 215 -1.35 15.66 -2.22
C GLN A 215 -1.36 15.07 -0.80
N THR A 216 -0.60 14.01 -0.59
CA THR A 216 -0.45 13.38 0.74
C THR A 216 0.06 14.41 1.76
N TRP A 217 1.07 15.21 1.43
CA TRP A 217 1.57 16.28 2.31
C TRP A 217 0.59 17.43 2.47
N ALA A 218 -0.02 17.91 1.39
CA ALA A 218 -0.93 19.06 1.40
C ALA A 218 -2.11 18.84 2.37
N TYR A 219 -2.66 17.62 2.33
CA TYR A 219 -3.79 17.23 3.18
C TYR A 219 -3.39 16.69 4.56
N SER A 220 -2.11 16.40 4.79
CA SER A 220 -1.61 16.02 6.11
C SER A 220 -1.90 17.08 7.18
N HIS A 221 -1.95 16.70 8.45
CA HIS A 221 -2.06 17.67 9.55
C HIS A 221 -0.70 18.08 10.13
N GLU A 222 0.37 17.90 9.35
CA GLU A 222 1.72 18.23 9.77
C GLU A 222 2.00 19.73 9.61
N HIS A 223 2.59 20.34 10.63
CA HIS A 223 2.93 21.77 10.62
C HIS A 223 3.98 22.15 9.56
N TRP A 224 4.85 21.22 9.15
CA TRP A 224 5.87 21.45 8.11
C TRP A 224 5.44 21.04 6.71
N ARG A 225 4.15 20.78 6.47
CA ARG A 225 3.68 20.30 5.17
C ARG A 225 4.01 21.23 4.01
N GLY A 226 4.04 22.55 4.23
CA GLY A 226 4.41 23.53 3.20
C GLY A 226 5.87 23.37 2.80
N THR A 227 6.76 23.38 3.79
CA THR A 227 8.20 23.16 3.58
C THR A 227 8.51 21.80 2.93
N ARG A 228 7.84 20.73 3.35
CA ARG A 228 8.03 19.39 2.77
C ARG A 228 7.51 19.29 1.34
N ALA A 229 6.33 19.84 1.07
CA ALA A 229 5.78 19.92 -0.28
C ALA A 229 6.70 20.73 -1.21
N GLN A 230 7.26 21.85 -0.73
CA GLN A 230 8.21 22.65 -1.51
C GLN A 230 9.42 21.85 -1.95
N SER A 231 10.04 21.09 -1.04
CA SER A 231 11.19 20.25 -1.38
C SER A 231 10.88 19.22 -2.45
N ILE A 232 9.64 18.70 -2.53
CA ILE A 232 9.24 17.76 -3.59
C ILE A 232 9.04 18.53 -4.88
N PHE A 233 8.32 19.65 -4.83
CA PHE A 233 8.05 20.49 -5.99
C PHE A 233 9.34 20.98 -6.68
N ASP A 234 10.35 21.35 -5.90
CA ASP A 234 11.66 21.80 -6.40
C ASP A 234 12.42 20.71 -7.17
N THR A 235 12.08 19.42 -6.97
CA THR A 235 12.68 18.29 -7.72
C THR A 235 11.95 17.98 -9.03
N MET A 236 10.78 18.59 -9.27
CA MET A 236 9.98 18.33 -10.46
C MET A 236 10.54 19.12 -11.65
N THR A 237 10.72 18.45 -12.79
CA THR A 237 11.24 19.09 -14.02
C THR A 237 10.20 19.94 -14.75
N SER A 238 8.93 19.53 -14.70
CA SER A 238 7.82 20.25 -15.35
C SER A 238 6.53 20.11 -14.52
N PRO A 239 6.36 20.92 -13.46
CA PRO A 239 5.14 20.91 -12.66
C PRO A 239 3.92 21.32 -13.50
N ASN A 240 2.82 20.58 -13.35
CA ASN A 240 1.57 20.86 -14.03
C ASN A 240 0.61 21.66 -13.13
N ALA A 241 -0.56 22.02 -13.65
CA ALA A 241 -1.55 22.81 -12.91
C ALA A 241 -1.94 22.15 -11.57
N GLU A 242 -2.05 20.82 -11.53
CA GLU A 242 -2.32 20.09 -10.29
C GLU A 242 -1.19 20.25 -9.26
N SER A 243 0.08 20.16 -9.68
CA SER A 243 1.22 20.41 -8.80
C SER A 243 1.13 21.79 -8.13
N TYR A 244 0.75 22.82 -8.89
CA TYR A 244 0.57 24.18 -8.34
C TYR A 244 -0.62 24.26 -7.36
N ARG A 245 -1.76 23.64 -7.67
CA ARG A 245 -2.93 23.60 -6.77
C ARG A 245 -2.59 22.91 -5.43
N LEU A 246 -1.84 21.82 -5.49
CA LEU A 246 -1.37 21.10 -4.31
C LEU A 246 -0.39 21.93 -3.48
N MET A 247 0.50 22.70 -4.12
CA MET A 247 1.39 23.64 -3.44
C MET A 247 0.65 24.78 -2.73
N ILE A 248 -0.39 25.34 -3.37
CA ILE A 248 -1.26 26.35 -2.74
C ILE A 248 -1.89 25.76 -1.47
N ARG A 249 -2.47 24.56 -1.55
CA ARG A 249 -3.07 23.86 -0.39
C ARG A 249 -2.04 23.60 0.71
N ALA A 250 -0.88 23.04 0.36
CA ALA A 250 0.16 22.70 1.34
C ALA A 250 0.61 23.93 2.13
N TRP A 251 0.91 25.04 1.46
CA TRP A 251 1.32 26.28 2.11
C TRP A 251 0.17 26.99 2.85
N ALA A 252 -1.01 27.07 2.24
CA ALA A 252 -2.17 27.72 2.85
C ALA A 252 -2.63 27.02 4.14
N PHE A 253 -2.43 25.71 4.22
CA PHE A 253 -2.82 24.91 5.38
C PHE A 253 -1.68 24.74 6.40
N SER A 254 -0.41 24.95 6.07
CA SER A 254 0.71 24.67 6.99
C SER A 254 0.63 25.39 8.34
N GLY A 255 -0.01 26.57 8.37
CA GLY A 255 -0.04 27.43 9.55
C GLY A 255 1.29 28.13 9.83
N GLU A 256 2.28 27.98 8.93
CA GLU A 256 3.54 28.69 9.01
C GLU A 256 3.32 30.19 8.76
N ARG A 257 4.13 31.06 9.40
CA ARG A 257 4.01 32.53 9.27
C ARG A 257 4.06 33.02 7.82
N ARG A 258 4.80 32.32 6.97
CA ARG A 258 4.94 32.63 5.53
C ARG A 258 3.94 31.88 4.65
N GLY A 259 3.10 31.00 5.21
CA GLY A 259 2.22 30.10 4.45
C GLY A 259 1.28 30.84 3.51
N ALA A 260 0.56 31.84 4.00
CA ALA A 260 -0.36 32.64 3.18
C ALA A 260 0.36 33.42 2.06
N PHE A 261 1.52 34.00 2.37
CA PHE A 261 2.35 34.71 1.40
C PHE A 261 2.85 33.77 0.30
N THR A 262 3.40 32.60 0.66
CA THR A 262 3.91 31.62 -0.30
C THR A 262 2.78 31.04 -1.16
N ALA A 263 1.63 30.70 -0.57
CA ALA A 263 0.45 30.25 -1.31
C ALA A 263 -0.03 31.28 -2.34
N THR A 264 -0.03 32.57 -1.97
CA THR A 264 -0.32 33.69 -2.89
C THR A 264 0.69 33.77 -4.04
N GLY A 265 1.97 33.50 -3.76
CA GLY A 265 3.02 33.44 -4.76
C GLY A 265 2.76 32.36 -5.82
N PHE A 266 2.35 31.16 -5.40
CA PHE A 266 1.97 30.08 -6.32
C PHE A 266 0.72 30.42 -7.14
N LEU A 267 -0.32 30.99 -6.52
CA LEU A 267 -1.51 31.45 -7.24
C LEU A 267 -1.18 32.50 -8.30
N ARG A 268 -0.33 33.49 -7.96
CA ARG A 268 0.15 34.50 -8.92
C ARG A 268 1.01 33.90 -10.02
N ARG A 269 1.73 32.79 -9.76
CA ARG A 269 2.49 32.09 -10.79
C ARG A 269 1.57 31.37 -11.76
N MET A 270 0.52 30.69 -11.27
CA MET A 270 -0.52 30.10 -12.13
C MET A 270 -1.14 31.14 -13.07
N LEU A 271 -1.54 32.31 -12.54
CA LEU A 271 -2.11 33.39 -13.36
C LEU A 271 -1.16 33.91 -14.42
N ARG A 272 0.12 34.11 -14.09
CA ARG A 272 1.13 34.51 -15.09
C ARG A 272 1.27 33.47 -16.21
N LEU A 273 1.29 32.18 -15.88
CA LEU A 273 1.37 31.12 -16.88
C LEU A 273 0.11 31.07 -17.76
N LEU A 274 -1.06 31.38 -17.20
CA LEU A 274 -2.31 31.54 -17.96
C LEU A 274 -2.22 32.72 -18.94
N ASP A 275 -1.71 33.86 -18.49
CA ASP A 275 -1.49 35.05 -19.33
C ASP A 275 -0.47 34.78 -20.45
N GLU A 276 0.52 33.92 -20.19
CA GLU A 276 1.49 33.41 -21.17
C GLU A 276 0.86 32.40 -22.17
N GLY A 277 -0.42 32.06 -22.02
CA GLY A 277 -1.19 31.22 -22.93
C GLY A 277 -1.41 29.78 -22.46
N ASN A 278 -0.91 29.39 -21.28
CA ASN A 278 -1.13 28.05 -20.73
C ASN A 278 -2.51 27.94 -20.05
N ARG A 279 -3.51 27.53 -20.83
CA ARG A 279 -4.92 27.42 -20.37
C ARG A 279 -5.11 26.45 -19.20
N ASP A 280 -4.29 25.41 -19.08
CA ASP A 280 -4.40 24.43 -17.99
C ASP A 280 -4.12 25.06 -16.60
N MET A 281 -3.39 26.19 -16.57
CA MET A 281 -3.01 26.91 -15.36
C MET A 281 -4.11 27.82 -14.82
N GLU A 282 -5.32 27.79 -15.38
CA GLU A 282 -6.45 28.52 -14.83
C GLU A 282 -6.77 28.08 -13.40
N PRO A 283 -6.68 28.98 -12.40
CA PRO A 283 -7.06 28.66 -11.03
C PRO A 283 -8.59 28.58 -10.92
N SER A 284 -9.08 27.59 -10.18
CA SER A 284 -10.50 27.53 -9.85
C SER A 284 -10.85 28.47 -8.69
N ILE A 285 -12.14 28.67 -8.46
CA ILE A 285 -12.66 29.44 -7.31
C ILE A 285 -12.11 28.90 -5.98
N ASP A 286 -11.87 27.59 -5.89
CA ASP A 286 -11.33 26.95 -4.67
C ASP A 286 -9.92 27.44 -4.35
N GLU A 287 -9.04 27.62 -5.34
CA GLU A 287 -7.68 28.11 -5.10
C GLU A 287 -7.69 29.54 -4.54
N TYR A 288 -8.56 30.42 -5.08
CA TYR A 288 -8.74 31.77 -4.55
C TYR A 288 -9.25 31.75 -3.11
N ARG A 289 -10.28 30.94 -2.84
CA ARG A 289 -10.86 30.80 -1.50
C ARG A 289 -9.81 30.31 -0.50
N ILE A 290 -9.03 29.28 -0.84
CA ILE A 290 -7.99 28.72 0.03
C ILE A 290 -6.92 29.77 0.37
N VAL A 291 -6.49 30.59 -0.60
CA VAL A 291 -5.52 31.67 -0.35
C VAL A 291 -6.12 32.73 0.56
N LEU A 292 -7.36 33.18 0.32
CA LEU A 292 -8.04 34.15 1.19
C LEU A 292 -8.19 33.63 2.62
N ASP A 293 -8.67 32.39 2.78
CA ASP A 293 -8.78 31.72 4.08
C ASP A 293 -7.43 31.56 4.79
N SER A 294 -6.33 31.48 4.06
CA SER A 294 -4.99 31.43 4.66
C SER A 294 -4.57 32.80 5.23
N TRP A 295 -4.92 33.90 4.57
CA TRP A 295 -4.64 35.26 5.04
C TRP A 295 -5.46 35.63 6.28
N THR A 296 -6.72 35.19 6.35
CA THR A 296 -7.54 35.42 7.56
C THR A 296 -7.00 34.70 8.80
N ARG A 297 -6.22 33.63 8.62
CA ARG A 297 -5.55 32.88 9.69
C ARG A 297 -4.14 33.37 10.01
N ALA A 298 -3.52 34.16 9.12
CA ALA A 298 -2.17 34.68 9.33
C ALA A 298 -2.19 35.75 10.44
N LYS A 299 -1.43 35.52 11.51
CA LYS A 299 -1.28 36.43 12.64
C LYS A 299 0.13 36.99 12.69
#